data_AF-A0A526Q2U9-F1
#
_entry.id   AF-A0A526Q2U9-F1
#
_cell.length_a   1.000
_cell.length_b   1.000
_cell.length_c   1.000
_cell.angle_alpha   90.00
_cell.angle_beta   90.00
_cell.angle_gamma   90.00
#
_symmetry.space_group_name_H-M   'P 1'
#
loop_
_entity.id
_entity.type
_entity.pdbx_description
1 polymer ?
#
loop_
_entity_poly.entity_id
_entity_poly.type
_entity_poly.pdbx_seq_one_letter_code
_entity_poly.pdbx_strand_id
1 'polypeptide(L)'
;WLATELARLGHSVVLVAAAGSSHPHCEVRQAASKAECRAAIPTDTDIVHFNSWFLDVPFPALNTEHGYLPGQSRPQPNWNFVSASHARNHGRQTFVYNGFPVDDYRLSATSNERLLFLAGVARAGKNLNRAVDLAKTFDFALDIAGGPR
;
A
#
# COMPACT_ATOMS: atom_id res chain seq x y z
N TRP A 1 -7.12 5.25 3.95
CA TRP A 1 -8.15 4.27 4.33
C TRP A 1 -7.83 3.55 5.63
N LEU A 2 -6.74 2.76 5.74
CA LEU A 2 -6.43 2.07 7.02
C LEU A 2 -6.46 3.01 8.24
N ALA A 3 -5.79 4.17 8.16
CA ALA A 3 -5.81 5.17 9.21
C ALA A 3 -7.21 5.74 9.50
N THR A 4 -8.01 5.99 8.46
CA THR A 4 -9.41 6.40 8.57
C THR A 4 -10.23 5.39 9.35
N GLU A 5 -10.15 4.11 8.99
CA GLU A 5 -10.95 3.06 9.62
C GLU A 5 -10.50 2.82 11.07
N LEU A 6 -9.20 2.86 11.35
CA LEU A 6 -8.70 2.80 12.72
C LEU A 6 -9.23 3.97 13.56
N ALA A 7 -9.20 5.20 13.03
CA ALA A 7 -9.77 6.36 13.71
C ALA A 7 -11.28 6.23 13.93
N ARG A 8 -12.04 5.72 12.95
CA ARG A 8 -13.48 5.44 13.06
C ARG A 8 -13.82 4.40 14.12
N LEU A 9 -12.93 3.41 14.32
CA LEU A 9 -13.06 2.42 15.38
C LEU A 9 -12.68 2.96 16.77
N GLY A 10 -12.29 4.25 16.87
CA GLY A 10 -11.98 4.91 18.14
C GLY A 10 -10.51 4.83 18.55
N HIS A 11 -9.62 4.37 17.67
CA HIS A 11 -8.17 4.39 17.95
C HIS A 11 -7.60 5.81 17.75
N SER A 12 -6.65 6.20 18.61
CA SER A 12 -5.82 7.37 18.36
C SER A 12 -4.74 7.03 17.32
N VAL A 13 -4.74 7.73 16.19
CA VAL A 13 -3.85 7.44 15.07
C VAL A 13 -3.01 8.67 14.75
N VAL A 14 -1.69 8.50 14.78
CA VAL A 14 -0.71 9.48 14.27
C VAL A 14 -0.11 8.94 12.98
N LEU A 15 -0.30 9.67 11.89
CA LEU A 15 0.30 9.37 10.59
C LEU A 15 1.64 10.08 10.46
N VAL A 16 2.72 9.31 10.33
CA VAL A 16 4.04 9.87 10.01
C VAL A 16 4.28 9.76 8.51
N ALA A 17 4.34 10.91 7.82
CA ALA A 17 4.31 10.96 6.35
C ALA A 17 5.23 12.07 5.79
N ALA A 18 5.45 12.07 4.47
CA ALA A 18 6.29 13.06 3.81
C ALA A 18 5.64 14.45 3.80
N ALA A 19 6.47 15.50 3.83
CA ALA A 19 6.05 16.90 3.83
C ALA A 19 4.92 17.20 2.83
N GLY A 20 3.90 17.92 3.28
CA GLY A 20 2.70 18.23 2.49
C GLY A 20 1.57 17.20 2.63
N SER A 21 1.81 16.08 3.32
CA SER A 21 0.76 15.11 3.62
C SER A 21 -0.25 15.68 4.63
N SER A 22 -1.52 15.37 4.45
CA SER A 22 -2.60 15.69 5.40
C SER A 22 -3.60 14.55 5.47
N HIS A 23 -4.38 14.49 6.56
CA HIS A 23 -5.41 13.49 6.75
C HIS A 23 -6.58 14.09 7.55
N PRO A 24 -7.84 13.85 7.15
CA PRO A 24 -9.00 14.50 7.79
C PRO A 24 -9.33 13.99 9.19
N HIS A 25 -8.84 12.80 9.58
CA HIS A 25 -9.24 12.13 10.82
C HIS A 25 -8.09 11.80 11.78
N CYS A 26 -6.84 12.14 11.41
CA CYS A 26 -5.66 11.73 12.15
C CYS A 26 -4.69 12.89 12.26
N GLU A 27 -3.94 12.96 13.35
CA GLU A 27 -2.77 13.83 13.43
C GLU A 27 -1.76 13.39 12.35
N VAL A 28 -1.15 14.34 11.64
CA VAL A 28 -0.11 14.05 10.66
C VAL A 28 1.20 14.73 11.07
N ARG A 29 2.24 13.93 11.32
CA ARG A 29 3.60 14.39 11.60
C ARG A 29 4.46 14.17 10.38
N GLN A 30 5.20 15.21 9.99
CA GLN A 30 5.99 15.18 8.77
C GLN A 30 7.39 14.61 9.04
N ALA A 31 7.87 13.74 8.16
CA ALA A 31 9.22 13.19 8.20
C ALA A 31 9.75 12.92 6.79
N ALA A 32 11.00 13.26 6.54
CA ALA A 32 11.73 13.02 5.29
C ALA A 32 12.88 11.99 5.47
N SER A 33 13.18 11.59 6.71
CA SER A 33 14.22 10.60 7.02
C SER A 33 13.79 9.59 8.09
N LYS A 34 14.55 8.50 8.21
CA LYS A 34 14.39 7.51 9.28
C LYS A 34 14.53 8.11 10.69
N ALA A 35 15.44 9.06 10.86
CA ALA A 35 15.67 9.72 12.14
C ALA A 35 14.49 10.61 12.53
N GLU A 36 13.98 11.41 11.59
CA GLU A 36 12.78 12.21 11.79
C GLU A 36 11.55 11.35 12.03
N CYS A 37 11.40 10.23 11.30
CA CYS A 37 10.33 9.29 11.57
C CYS A 37 10.37 8.75 12.99
N ARG A 38 11.55 8.38 13.49
CA ARG A 38 11.69 7.92 14.88
C ARG A 38 11.31 9.01 15.87
N ALA A 39 11.77 10.24 15.64
CA ALA A 39 11.46 11.38 16.51
C ALA A 39 9.98 11.79 16.49
N ALA A 40 9.28 11.51 15.38
CA ALA A 40 7.87 11.80 15.23
C ALA A 40 6.96 10.80 15.98
N ILE A 41 7.45 9.64 16.41
CA ILE A 41 6.63 8.64 17.12
C ILE A 41 6.28 9.18 18.53
N PRO A 42 4.98 9.26 18.90
CA PRO A 42 4.58 9.63 20.26
C PRO A 42 5.15 8.70 21.32
N THR A 43 5.49 9.24 22.50
CA THR A 43 6.08 8.46 23.60
C THR A 43 5.08 7.50 24.26
N ASP A 44 3.79 7.78 24.12
CA ASP A 44 2.65 6.99 24.61
C ASP A 44 2.10 6.01 23.55
N THR A 45 2.89 5.68 22.53
CA THR A 45 2.48 4.77 21.44
C THR A 45 2.33 3.32 21.93
N ASP A 46 1.16 2.72 21.69
CA ASP A 46 0.92 1.29 21.95
C ASP A 46 1.52 0.37 20.86
N ILE A 47 1.46 0.79 19.60
CA ILE A 47 1.94 0.04 18.44
C ILE A 47 2.41 0.95 17.30
N VAL A 48 3.48 0.58 16.61
CA VAL A 48 3.96 1.23 15.39
C VAL A 48 3.71 0.33 14.18
N HIS A 49 2.94 0.83 13.19
CA HIS A 49 2.65 0.09 11.96
C HIS A 49 3.42 0.67 10.76
N PHE A 50 4.51 0.02 10.38
CA PHE A 50 5.38 0.43 9.28
C PHE A 50 4.87 -0.02 7.91
N ASN A 51 4.86 0.93 6.96
CA ASN A 51 4.47 0.70 5.57
C ASN A 51 5.58 1.04 4.55
N SER A 52 6.76 1.49 4.99
CA SER A 52 7.89 1.81 4.10
C SER A 52 9.25 1.76 4.81
N TRP A 53 9.48 2.66 5.78
CA TRP A 53 10.72 2.73 6.54
C TRP A 53 10.63 1.86 7.78
N PHE A 54 11.15 0.65 7.67
CA PHE A 54 11.26 -0.27 8.79
C PHE A 54 12.39 0.19 9.72
N LEU A 55 12.03 0.45 10.97
CA LEU A 55 12.92 0.98 12.01
C LEU A 55 12.94 0.05 13.21
N ASP A 56 14.07 0.06 13.91
CA ASP A 56 14.11 -0.44 15.27
C ASP A 56 13.59 0.66 16.21
N VAL A 57 12.59 0.31 17.01
CA VAL A 57 11.84 1.21 17.91
C VAL A 57 11.49 0.45 19.21
N PRO A 58 11.37 1.13 20.35
CA PRO A 58 11.10 0.48 21.64
C PRO A 58 9.62 0.07 21.83
N PHE A 59 8.82 0.11 20.76
CA PHE A 59 7.39 -0.19 20.77
C PHE A 59 7.10 -1.51 20.04
N PRO A 60 6.01 -2.22 20.39
CA PRO A 60 5.48 -3.26 19.52
C PRO A 60 5.32 -2.76 18.09
N ALA A 61 5.81 -3.52 17.12
CA ALA A 61 5.81 -3.12 15.72
C ALA A 61 5.11 -4.15 14.84
N LEU A 62 4.41 -3.67 13.82
CA LEU A 62 3.91 -4.44 12.68
C LEU A 62 4.50 -3.87 11.39
N ASN A 63 4.99 -4.73 10.51
CA ASN A 63 5.59 -4.35 9.24
C ASN A 63 4.77 -4.93 8.08
N THR A 64 4.31 -4.08 7.15
CA THR A 64 3.63 -4.53 5.93
C THR A 64 4.56 -4.49 4.73
N GLU A 65 4.72 -5.65 4.08
CA GLU A 65 5.43 -5.74 2.81
C GLU A 65 4.48 -5.44 1.64
N HIS A 66 4.82 -4.40 0.87
CA HIS A 66 4.10 -3.95 -0.32
C HIS A 66 4.80 -4.33 -1.63
N GLY A 67 6.10 -4.61 -1.58
CA GLY A 67 6.93 -4.94 -2.73
C GLY A 67 7.16 -6.44 -2.92
N TYR A 68 7.41 -6.85 -4.16
CA TYR A 68 7.77 -8.23 -4.48
C TYR A 68 9.28 -8.44 -4.37
N LEU A 69 9.76 -8.82 -3.19
CA LEU A 69 11.17 -8.97 -2.86
C LEU A 69 11.43 -10.31 -2.13
N PRO A 70 11.14 -11.46 -2.78
CA PRO A 70 11.36 -12.77 -2.19
C PRO A 70 12.86 -12.99 -1.93
N GLY A 71 13.19 -13.68 -0.83
CA GLY A 71 14.58 -13.95 -0.43
C GLY A 71 15.32 -12.78 0.22
N GLN A 72 14.78 -11.55 0.19
CA GLN A 72 15.36 -10.43 0.92
C GLN A 72 15.22 -10.65 2.44
N SER A 73 16.33 -10.48 3.16
CA SER A 73 16.35 -10.59 4.62
C SER A 73 15.44 -9.52 5.25
N ARG A 74 14.63 -9.95 6.22
CA ARG A 74 13.69 -9.12 6.99
C ARG A 74 13.94 -9.36 8.48
N PRO A 75 14.94 -8.68 9.07
CA PRO A 75 15.36 -8.93 10.45
C PRO A 75 14.34 -8.41 11.49
N GLN A 76 13.47 -7.46 11.11
CA GLN A 76 12.42 -6.97 11.99
C GLN A 76 11.39 -8.08 12.27
N PRO A 77 10.81 -8.14 13.49
CA PRO A 77 9.74 -9.08 13.80
C PRO A 77 8.41 -8.67 13.15
N ASN A 78 7.39 -9.52 13.25
CA ASN A 78 5.97 -9.21 12.96
C ASN A 78 5.73 -8.62 11.57
N TRP A 79 5.72 -9.49 10.56
CA TRP A 79 5.41 -9.11 9.18
C TRP A 79 4.04 -9.62 8.74
N ASN A 80 3.32 -8.78 8.01
CA ASN A 80 2.21 -9.21 7.16
C ASN A 80 2.44 -8.81 5.70
N PHE A 81 1.68 -9.44 4.82
CA PHE A 81 1.75 -9.26 3.38
C PHE A 81 0.37 -8.94 2.83
N VAL A 82 0.30 -8.26 1.69
CA VAL A 82 -0.97 -7.81 1.11
C VAL A 82 -1.87 -8.91 0.52
N SER A 83 -1.39 -10.16 0.45
CA SER A 83 -2.20 -11.32 0.03
C SER A 83 -1.58 -12.66 0.44
N ALA A 84 -2.39 -13.72 0.42
CA ALA A 84 -1.94 -15.10 0.64
C ALA A 84 -0.81 -15.51 -0.32
N SER A 85 -0.92 -15.17 -1.61
CA SER A 85 0.15 -15.47 -2.57
C SER A 85 1.39 -14.66 -2.27
N HIS A 86 1.24 -13.40 -1.85
CA HIS A 86 2.36 -12.55 -1.54
C HIS A 86 3.15 -13.06 -0.33
N ALA A 87 2.45 -13.46 0.73
CA ALA A 87 3.04 -14.11 1.89
C ALA A 87 3.78 -15.40 1.50
N ARG A 88 3.13 -16.28 0.74
CA ARG A 88 3.73 -17.55 0.30
C ARG A 88 4.99 -17.34 -0.52
N ASN A 89 4.98 -16.39 -1.46
CA ASN A 89 6.15 -16.08 -2.28
C ASN A 89 7.33 -15.55 -1.45
N HIS A 90 7.07 -15.05 -0.23
CA HIS A 90 8.09 -14.63 0.74
C HIS A 90 8.38 -15.68 1.82
N GLY A 91 7.85 -16.90 1.71
CA GLY A 91 8.02 -17.95 2.73
C GLY A 91 7.28 -17.64 4.04
N ARG A 92 6.17 -16.93 3.97
CA ARG A 92 5.36 -16.48 5.12
C ARG A 92 3.90 -16.92 4.97
N GLN A 93 3.15 -16.82 6.06
CA GLN A 93 1.74 -17.25 6.11
C GLN A 93 0.78 -16.13 6.54
N THR A 94 1.26 -15.11 7.26
CA THR A 94 0.44 -14.00 7.74
C THR A 94 0.19 -12.98 6.64
N PHE A 95 -1.07 -12.66 6.36
CA PHE A 95 -1.43 -11.64 5.39
C PHE A 95 -2.69 -10.89 5.82
N VAL A 96 -2.83 -9.68 5.32
CA VAL A 96 -4.04 -8.85 5.43
C VAL A 96 -4.28 -8.26 4.05
N TYR A 97 -5.49 -8.44 3.51
CA TYR A 97 -5.82 -7.84 2.23
C TYR A 97 -5.90 -6.32 2.35
N ASN A 98 -5.48 -5.62 1.30
CA ASN A 98 -5.65 -4.17 1.25
C ASN A 98 -7.15 -3.83 1.28
N GLY A 99 -7.48 -2.81 2.07
CA GLY A 99 -8.79 -2.23 2.03
C GLY A 99 -9.05 -1.43 0.76
N PHE A 100 -10.33 -1.29 0.43
CA PHE A 100 -10.80 -0.52 -0.71
C PHE A 100 -11.82 0.51 -0.21
N PRO A 101 -11.58 1.83 -0.37
CA PRO A 101 -12.47 2.85 0.14
C PRO A 101 -13.68 2.99 -0.79
N VAL A 102 -14.67 2.10 -0.63
CA VAL A 102 -15.85 2.05 -1.51
C VAL A 102 -16.54 3.41 -1.70
N ASP A 103 -16.56 4.23 -0.65
CA ASP A 103 -17.21 5.56 -0.66
C ASP A 103 -16.45 6.60 -1.49
N ASP A 104 -15.14 6.40 -1.74
CA ASP A 104 -14.32 7.31 -2.53
C ASP A 104 -14.40 7.02 -4.04
N TYR A 105 -15.02 5.90 -4.42
CA TYR A 105 -15.10 5.44 -5.81
C TYR A 105 -16.54 5.47 -6.35
N ARG A 106 -16.67 5.88 -7.62
CA ARG A 106 -17.93 5.77 -8.36
C ARG A 106 -18.11 4.33 -8.83
N LEU A 107 -18.85 3.55 -8.06
CA LEU A 107 -19.20 2.18 -8.42
C LEU A 107 -20.41 2.18 -9.36
N SER A 108 -20.34 1.38 -10.43
CA SER A 108 -21.43 1.18 -11.37
C SER A 108 -21.85 -0.28 -11.34
N ALA A 109 -23.16 -0.53 -11.32
CA ALA A 109 -23.71 -1.88 -11.46
C ALA A 109 -23.61 -2.38 -12.91
N THR A 110 -23.41 -1.48 -13.87
CA THR A 110 -23.24 -1.80 -15.29
C THR A 110 -21.79 -1.60 -15.72
N SER A 111 -21.29 -2.55 -16.49
CA SER A 111 -19.99 -2.45 -17.17
C SER A 111 -20.15 -1.80 -18.54
N ASN A 112 -19.08 -1.19 -19.04
CA ASN A 112 -18.94 -0.93 -20.47
C ASN A 112 -18.13 -2.07 -21.13
N GLU A 113 -18.00 -2.04 -22.46
CA GLU A 113 -17.26 -3.05 -23.23
C GLU A 113 -15.74 -2.79 -23.30
N ARG A 114 -15.28 -1.68 -22.72
CA ARG A 114 -13.86 -1.31 -22.73
C ARG A 114 -13.15 -1.91 -21.51
N LEU A 115 -11.93 -2.38 -21.75
CA LEU A 115 -11.00 -2.76 -20.70
C LEU A 115 -10.16 -1.55 -20.29
N LEU A 116 -9.69 -1.54 -19.05
CA LEU A 116 -8.78 -0.52 -18.52
C LEU A 116 -7.48 -1.17 -18.02
N PHE A 117 -6.36 -0.74 -18.57
CA PHE A 117 -5.04 -0.92 -17.97
C PHE A 117 -4.71 0.29 -17.11
N LEU A 118 -4.60 0.10 -15.79
CA LEU A 118 -4.24 1.16 -14.83
C LEU A 118 -2.98 0.79 -14.06
N ALA A 119 -1.80 1.23 -14.52
CA ALA A 119 -0.52 1.05 -13.83
C ALA A 119 0.56 1.98 -14.40
N GLY A 120 1.69 2.10 -13.69
CA GLY A 120 2.87 2.81 -14.22
C GLY A 120 3.33 2.20 -15.54
N VAL A 121 3.10 2.92 -16.65
CA VAL A 121 3.19 2.36 -18.02
C VAL A 121 4.61 2.04 -18.46
N ALA A 122 5.62 2.69 -17.86
CA ALA A 122 7.03 2.43 -18.12
C ALA A 122 7.59 1.24 -17.32
N ARG A 123 6.83 0.68 -16.37
CA ARG A 123 7.29 -0.45 -15.55
C ARG A 123 7.11 -1.76 -16.30
N ALA A 124 8.21 -2.33 -16.79
CA ALA A 124 8.19 -3.61 -17.53
C ALA A 124 7.42 -4.72 -16.79
N GLY A 125 7.57 -4.83 -15.46
CA GLY A 125 6.84 -5.80 -14.65
C GLY A 125 5.32 -5.62 -14.58
N LYS A 126 4.78 -4.52 -15.12
CA LYS A 126 3.32 -4.31 -15.28
C LYS A 126 2.77 -4.86 -16.60
N ASN A 127 3.64 -5.26 -17.53
CA ASN A 127 3.30 -5.99 -18.76
C ASN A 127 2.28 -5.27 -19.68
N LEU A 128 2.44 -3.96 -19.89
CA LEU A 128 1.56 -3.19 -20.78
C LEU A 128 1.55 -3.76 -22.21
N ASN A 129 2.71 -4.11 -22.77
CA ASN A 129 2.80 -4.67 -24.12
C ASN A 129 1.93 -5.93 -24.26
N ARG A 130 1.96 -6.80 -23.25
CA ARG A 130 1.13 -8.01 -23.23
C ARG A 130 -0.36 -7.67 -23.20
N ALA A 131 -0.78 -6.65 -22.44
CA ALA A 131 -2.17 -6.20 -22.41
C ALA A 131 -2.62 -5.67 -23.78
N VAL A 132 -1.78 -4.89 -24.46
CA VAL A 132 -2.03 -4.37 -25.81
C VAL A 132 -2.11 -5.50 -26.84
N ASP A 133 -1.18 -6.45 -26.80
CA ASP A 133 -1.16 -7.58 -27.73
C ASP A 133 -2.43 -8.43 -27.60
N LEU A 134 -2.85 -8.72 -26.37
CA LEU A 134 -4.10 -9.45 -26.11
C LEU A 134 -5.32 -8.66 -26.57
N ALA A 135 -5.39 -7.35 -26.30
CA ALA A 135 -6.50 -6.51 -26.74
C ALA A 135 -6.63 -6.51 -28.27
N LYS A 136 -5.52 -6.42 -29.02
CA LYS A 136 -5.52 -6.55 -30.49
C LYS A 136 -5.93 -7.94 -30.97
N THR A 137 -5.45 -8.98 -30.30
CA THR A 137 -5.68 -10.38 -30.69
C THR A 137 -7.15 -10.76 -30.57
N PHE A 138 -7.83 -10.24 -29.54
CA PHE A 138 -9.22 -10.56 -29.22
C PHE A 138 -10.20 -9.42 -29.52
N ASP A 139 -9.74 -8.38 -30.22
CA ASP A 139 -10.54 -7.21 -30.62
C ASP A 139 -11.27 -6.51 -29.45
N PHE A 140 -10.58 -6.34 -28.32
CA PHE A 140 -11.09 -5.57 -27.19
C PHE A 140 -10.63 -4.12 -27.28
N ALA A 141 -11.56 -3.19 -27.00
CA ALA A 141 -11.20 -1.81 -26.73
C ALA A 141 -10.45 -1.70 -25.39
N LEU A 142 -9.24 -1.12 -25.40
CA LEU A 142 -8.39 -0.98 -24.22
C LEU A 142 -8.03 0.49 -23.97
N ASP A 143 -8.43 1.01 -22.82
CA ASP A 143 -7.96 2.28 -22.28
C ASP A 143 -6.69 2.06 -21.45
N ILE A 144 -5.73 2.98 -21.57
CA ILE A 144 -4.46 2.93 -20.84
C ILE A 144 -4.35 4.19 -20.00
N ALA A 145 -4.25 4.01 -18.69
CA ALA A 145 -4.07 5.09 -17.73
C ALA A 145 -2.86 4.80 -16.83
N GLY A 146 -2.01 5.80 -16.64
CA GLY A 146 -0.87 5.72 -15.74
C GLY A 146 0.32 6.54 -16.20
N GLY A 147 1.09 7.02 -15.23
CA GLY A 147 2.29 7.82 -15.49
C GLY A 147 3.52 6.97 -15.80
N PRO A 148 4.64 7.63 -16.17
CA PRO A 148 5.92 6.96 -16.38
C PRO A 148 6.57 6.43 -15.09
N ARG A 149 6.01 6.69 -13.90
CA ARG A 149 6.58 6.28 -12.60
C ARG A 149 5.62 5.42 -11.78
#